data_AF-A0A1G1HY46-F1
#
_entry.id   AF-A0A1G1HY46-F1
#
_cell.length_a   1.000
_cell.length_b   1.000
_cell.length_c   1.000
_cell.angle_alpha   90.00
_cell.angle_beta   90.00
_cell.angle_gamma   90.00
#
_symmetry.space_group_name_H-M   'P 1'
#
loop_
_entity.id
_entity.type
_entity.pdbx_description
1 polymer ?
#
loop_
_entity_poly.entity_id
_entity_poly.type
_entity_poly.pdbx_seq_one_letter_code
_entity_poly.pdbx_strand_id
1 'polypeptide(L)'
;MSSRRTGWRRVETSIAWAATAVLFILPASAPAPEAGGLPSVPRTESAKPSSPHPSAAAPQEPDDGKRAAGRIKRLAAKGNCRQAIEAADRFAALYPDSPRLASVLWDQAECHRSISRGGR
;
A
#
# COMPACT_ATOMS: atom_id res chain seq x y z
N MET A 1 -32.51 7.66 46.67
CA MET A 1 -33.13 6.42 46.16
C MET A 1 -33.65 6.77 44.76
N SER A 2 -33.32 6.17 43.62
CA SER A 2 -32.57 5.00 43.16
C SER A 2 -32.21 5.33 41.70
N SER A 3 -30.95 5.43 41.28
CA SER A 3 -30.05 4.36 40.79
C SER A 3 -30.65 3.36 39.79
N ARG A 4 -29.88 3.14 38.70
CA ARG A 4 -29.85 2.03 37.72
C ARG A 4 -30.66 2.26 36.42
N ARG A 5 -30.21 1.89 35.21
CA ARG A 5 -29.04 1.16 34.73
C ARG A 5 -28.96 1.29 33.18
N THR A 6 -27.76 1.51 32.65
CA THR A 6 -27.16 0.90 31.44
C THR A 6 -28.04 0.39 30.29
N GLY A 7 -27.77 0.88 29.08
CA GLY A 7 -28.18 0.25 27.82
C GLY A 7 -27.24 0.60 26.67
N TRP A 8 -26.01 0.09 26.70
CA TRP A 8 -25.13 0.05 25.53
C TRP A 8 -25.80 -0.80 24.43
N ARG A 9 -26.08 -0.23 23.26
CA ARG A 9 -26.43 -1.03 22.07
C ARG A 9 -25.29 -1.00 21.08
N ARG A 10 -24.46 -2.02 21.27
CA ARG A 10 -23.82 -2.91 20.31
C ARG A 10 -23.89 -2.51 18.82
N VAL A 11 -22.68 -2.40 18.27
CA VAL A 11 -22.32 -2.37 16.84
C VAL A 11 -22.82 -3.64 16.15
N GLU A 12 -23.54 -3.51 15.03
CA GLU A 12 -23.73 -4.60 14.07
C GLU A 12 -23.43 -4.10 12.65
N THR A 13 -22.17 -4.29 12.27
CA THR A 13 -21.68 -4.34 10.89
C THR A 13 -22.30 -5.53 10.17
N SER A 14 -23.04 -5.29 9.08
CA SER A 14 -23.43 -6.34 8.14
C SER A 14 -22.68 -6.15 6.83
N ILE A 15 -21.62 -6.94 6.67
CA ILE A 15 -20.86 -7.13 5.44
C ILE A 15 -21.62 -8.19 4.64
N ALA A 16 -22.31 -7.80 3.57
CA ALA A 16 -22.98 -8.73 2.67
C ALA A 16 -22.04 -9.05 1.50
N TRP A 17 -21.33 -10.18 1.58
CA TRP A 17 -20.67 -10.79 0.43
C TRP A 17 -21.64 -11.80 -0.20
N ALA A 18 -22.17 -11.46 -1.38
CA ALA A 18 -22.98 -12.39 -2.17
C ALA A 18 -22.05 -13.21 -3.07
N ALA A 19 -21.60 -14.37 -2.59
CA ALA A 19 -21.00 -15.41 -3.41
C ALA A 19 -22.14 -16.25 -4.02
N THR A 20 -22.33 -16.17 -5.34
CA THR A 20 -23.27 -17.03 -6.06
C THR A 20 -22.47 -18.12 -6.78
N ALA A 21 -22.30 -19.26 -6.12
CA ALA A 21 -21.79 -20.48 -6.73
C ALA A 21 -22.97 -21.34 -7.18
N VAL A 22 -23.18 -21.46 -8.50
CA VAL A 22 -24.16 -22.39 -9.06
C VAL A 22 -23.47 -23.73 -9.29
N LEU A 23 -23.80 -24.71 -8.44
CA LEU A 23 -23.49 -26.12 -8.63
C LEU A 23 -24.20 -26.63 -9.89
N PHE A 24 -23.44 -27.18 -10.83
CA PHE A 24 -23.97 -28.10 -11.84
C PHE A 24 -23.57 -29.52 -11.45
N ILE A 25 -24.56 -30.30 -11.06
CA ILE A 25 -24.46 -31.72 -10.66
C ILE A 25 -24.67 -32.57 -11.92
N LEU A 26 -23.77 -33.52 -12.18
CA LEU A 26 -24.02 -34.65 -13.08
C LEU A 26 -23.59 -35.95 -12.38
N PRO A 27 -24.49 -36.94 -12.18
CA PRO A 27 -24.16 -38.20 -11.51
C PRO A 27 -23.87 -39.31 -12.52
N ALA A 28 -22.79 -40.05 -12.32
CA ALA A 28 -22.61 -41.38 -12.91
C ALA A 28 -21.87 -42.29 -11.91
N SER A 29 -22.64 -43.24 -11.37
CA SER A 29 -22.29 -44.61 -10.95
C SER A 29 -20.86 -45.07 -11.29
N ALA A 30 -20.08 -45.82 -10.51
CA ALA A 30 -20.20 -46.64 -9.29
C ALA A 30 -18.75 -47.18 -8.98
N PRO A 31 -18.49 -47.92 -7.88
CA PRO A 31 -17.20 -47.96 -7.18
C PRO A 31 -16.32 -49.19 -7.49
N ALA A 32 -15.02 -49.10 -7.18
CA ALA A 32 -14.21 -50.24 -6.74
C ALA A 32 -12.96 -49.77 -5.94
N PRO A 33 -12.67 -50.37 -4.77
CA PRO A 33 -11.52 -50.06 -3.94
C PRO A 33 -10.36 -51.02 -4.22
N GLU A 34 -9.16 -50.53 -4.53
CA GLU A 34 -7.96 -51.37 -4.59
C GLU A 34 -6.86 -50.67 -3.78
N ALA A 35 -6.65 -51.21 -2.58
CA ALA A 35 -5.51 -50.92 -1.73
C ALA A 35 -4.23 -51.41 -2.42
N GLY A 36 -3.22 -50.55 -2.54
CA GLY A 36 -1.91 -51.00 -3.01
C GLY A 36 -0.90 -49.88 -3.17
N GLY A 37 0.01 -49.76 -2.20
CA GLY A 37 1.38 -49.30 -2.45
C GLY A 37 1.70 -47.83 -2.22
N LEU A 38 2.13 -47.50 -1.00
CA LEU A 38 3.36 -46.69 -0.84
C LEU A 38 4.53 -47.65 -1.14
N PRO A 39 5.64 -47.22 -1.78
CA PRO A 39 6.46 -46.13 -1.24
C PRO A 39 7.22 -45.25 -2.26
N SER A 40 7.96 -44.30 -1.70
CA SER A 40 9.18 -43.67 -2.22
C SER A 40 9.04 -42.27 -2.81
N VAL A 41 9.23 -41.28 -1.92
CA VAL A 41 9.90 -40.02 -2.23
C VAL A 41 11.23 -40.27 -2.95
N PRO A 42 11.56 -39.40 -3.91
CA PRO A 42 12.88 -38.80 -3.93
C PRO A 42 12.78 -37.30 -3.64
N ARG A 43 13.55 -36.89 -2.63
CA ARG A 43 13.86 -35.51 -2.31
C ARG A 43 14.89 -35.00 -3.30
N THR A 44 14.45 -34.18 -4.24
CA THR A 44 15.20 -33.22 -5.06
C THR A 44 14.12 -32.22 -5.50
N GLU A 45 14.26 -30.91 -5.52
CA GLU A 45 15.37 -29.98 -5.48
C GLU A 45 14.73 -28.62 -5.18
N SER A 46 15.51 -27.74 -4.59
CA SER A 46 15.16 -26.37 -4.24
C SER A 46 14.69 -25.58 -5.48
N ALA A 47 13.38 -25.53 -5.74
CA ALA A 47 12.81 -24.63 -6.74
C ALA A 47 12.77 -23.21 -6.16
N LYS A 48 13.92 -22.53 -6.21
CA LYS A 48 14.01 -21.08 -6.16
C LYS A 48 13.14 -20.53 -7.30
N PRO A 49 12.07 -19.78 -7.04
CA PRO A 49 11.48 -18.98 -8.09
C PRO A 49 12.44 -17.81 -8.34
N SER A 50 13.40 -18.04 -9.25
CA SER A 50 13.95 -16.97 -10.07
C SER A 50 12.81 -16.45 -10.93
N SER A 51 12.05 -15.50 -10.39
CA SER A 51 11.46 -14.49 -11.26
C SER A 51 12.49 -13.38 -11.36
N PRO A 52 13.18 -13.20 -12.51
CA PRO A 52 13.73 -11.89 -12.79
C PRO A 52 12.50 -10.99 -12.88
N HIS A 53 12.24 -10.19 -11.83
CA HIS A 53 11.47 -8.99 -12.07
C HIS A 53 12.18 -8.31 -13.23
N PRO A 54 11.50 -8.05 -14.36
CA PRO A 54 12.08 -7.16 -15.34
C PRO A 54 12.32 -5.87 -14.56
N SER A 55 13.59 -5.56 -14.30
CA SER A 55 14.01 -4.21 -13.95
C SER A 55 13.64 -3.38 -15.17
N ALA A 56 12.36 -3.01 -15.27
CA ALA A 56 11.94 -1.88 -16.05
C ALA A 56 12.83 -0.76 -15.54
N ALA A 57 13.76 -0.33 -16.40
CA ALA A 57 14.66 0.76 -16.10
C ALA A 57 13.80 1.85 -15.44
N ALA A 58 14.10 2.16 -14.18
CA ALA A 58 13.32 3.13 -13.42
C ALA A 58 13.18 4.38 -14.32
N PRO A 59 11.96 4.92 -14.49
CA PRO A 59 11.76 6.10 -15.32
C PRO A 59 12.84 7.12 -14.98
N GLN A 60 13.72 7.41 -15.94
CA GLN A 60 14.77 8.39 -15.71
C GLN A 60 14.10 9.74 -15.54
N GLU A 61 14.01 10.17 -14.30
CA GLU A 61 13.45 11.47 -13.95
C GLU A 61 14.28 12.55 -14.65
N PRO A 62 13.63 13.52 -15.32
CA PRO A 62 14.33 14.67 -15.87
C PRO A 62 15.21 15.34 -14.80
N ASP A 63 16.38 15.87 -15.18
CA ASP A 63 17.30 16.58 -14.28
C ASP A 63 16.58 17.70 -13.49
N ASP A 64 15.53 18.26 -14.09
CA ASP A 64 14.64 19.26 -13.53
C ASP A 64 13.92 18.80 -12.26
N GLY A 65 13.45 17.55 -12.20
CA GLY A 65 12.79 17.02 -11.01
C GLY A 65 13.78 16.89 -9.85
N LYS A 66 15.00 16.40 -10.11
CA LYS A 66 16.05 16.33 -9.10
C LYS A 66 16.38 17.72 -8.54
N ARG A 67 16.45 18.73 -9.42
CA ARG A 67 16.69 20.13 -9.04
C ARG A 67 15.53 20.70 -8.24
N ALA A 68 14.29 20.41 -8.65
CA ALA A 68 13.09 20.86 -7.96
C ALA A 68 12.98 20.26 -6.56
N ALA A 69 13.15 18.95 -6.41
CA ALA A 69 13.18 18.26 -5.11
C ALA A 69 14.28 18.83 -4.20
N GLY A 70 15.48 19.06 -4.74
CA GLY A 70 16.58 19.68 -3.99
C GLY A 70 16.28 21.12 -3.54
N ARG A 71 15.54 21.89 -4.34
CA ARG A 71 15.10 23.24 -3.98
C ARG A 71 14.06 23.20 -2.85
N ILE A 72 13.09 22.29 -2.93
CA ILE A 72 12.05 22.13 -1.89
C ILE A 72 12.69 21.82 -0.55
N LYS A 73 13.58 20.83 -0.50
CA LYS A 73 14.34 20.47 0.71
C LYS A 73 15.08 21.66 1.31
N ARG A 74 15.72 22.50 0.48
CA ARG A 74 16.42 23.71 0.95
C ARG A 74 15.46 24.77 1.49
N LEU A 75 14.26 24.92 0.92
CA LEU A 75 13.25 25.86 1.41
C LEU A 75 12.71 25.40 2.77
N ALA A 76 12.38 24.11 2.90
CA ALA A 76 11.93 23.50 4.14
C ALA A 76 12.98 23.67 5.26
N ALA A 77 14.24 23.34 4.98
CA ALA A 77 15.35 23.49 5.93
C ALA A 77 15.60 24.94 6.38
N LYS A 78 15.29 25.93 5.52
CA LYS A 78 15.38 27.37 5.87
C LYS A 78 14.17 27.88 6.65
N GLY A 79 13.17 27.03 6.90
CA GLY A 79 11.91 27.43 7.52
C GLY A 79 10.95 28.18 6.59
N ASN A 80 11.26 28.27 5.29
CA ASN A 80 10.42 28.92 4.29
C ASN A 80 9.24 28.02 3.89
N CYS A 81 8.42 27.65 4.88
CA CYS A 81 7.44 26.58 4.80
C CYS A 81 6.37 26.82 3.73
N ARG A 82 5.88 28.06 3.57
CA ARG A 82 4.88 28.39 2.53
C ARG A 82 5.40 28.11 1.12
N GLN A 83 6.61 28.60 0.82
CA GLN A 83 7.23 28.39 -0.51
C GLN A 83 7.60 26.92 -0.75
N ALA A 84 7.98 26.20 0.31
CA ALA A 84 8.28 24.76 0.23
C ALA A 84 7.02 23.96 -0.13
N ILE A 85 5.89 24.26 0.51
CA ILE A 85 4.58 23.63 0.24
C ILE A 85 4.14 23.90 -1.20
N GLU A 86 4.12 25.17 -1.65
CA GLU A 86 3.73 25.50 -3.03
C GLU A 86 4.62 24.86 -4.10
N ALA A 87 5.91 24.67 -3.79
CA ALA A 87 6.83 23.99 -4.69
C ALA A 87 6.60 22.46 -4.66
N ALA A 88 6.28 21.89 -3.51
CA ALA A 88 5.93 20.48 -3.36
C ALA A 88 4.64 20.12 -4.11
N ASP A 89 3.59 20.95 -4.03
CA ASP A 89 2.33 20.73 -4.76
C ASP A 89 2.56 20.71 -6.28
N ARG A 90 3.35 21.66 -6.79
CA ARG A 90 3.76 21.69 -8.20
C ARG A 90 4.61 20.49 -8.58
N PHE A 91 5.51 20.06 -7.69
CA PHE A 91 6.33 18.88 -7.92
C PHE A 91 5.47 17.62 -8.05
N ALA A 92 4.48 17.44 -7.17
CA ALA A 92 3.55 16.31 -7.23
C ALA A 92 2.70 16.31 -8.51
N ALA A 93 2.31 17.50 -8.99
CA ALA A 93 1.57 17.64 -10.24
C ALA A 93 2.42 17.34 -11.49
N LEU A 94 3.69 17.75 -11.50
CA LEU A 94 4.59 17.59 -12.64
C LEU A 94 5.32 16.25 -12.68
N TYR A 95 5.58 15.64 -11.53
CA TYR A 95 6.37 14.42 -11.37
C TYR A 95 5.67 13.40 -10.45
N PRO A 96 4.46 12.93 -10.81
CA PRO A 96 3.68 12.02 -9.95
C PRO A 96 4.38 10.67 -9.71
N ASP A 97 5.17 10.20 -10.68
CA ASP A 97 5.89 8.92 -10.58
C ASP A 97 7.37 9.08 -10.16
N SER A 98 7.78 10.28 -9.74
CA SER A 98 9.16 10.50 -9.31
C SER A 98 9.47 9.69 -8.04
N PRO A 99 10.61 8.98 -7.97
CA PRO A 99 11.04 8.30 -6.75
C PRO A 99 11.33 9.28 -5.60
N ARG A 100 11.43 10.59 -5.88
CA ARG A 100 11.65 11.65 -4.89
C ARG A 100 10.35 12.19 -4.31
N LEU A 101 9.20 11.86 -4.90
CA LEU A 101 7.90 12.38 -4.46
C LEU A 101 7.68 12.12 -2.96
N ALA A 102 8.00 10.91 -2.48
CA ALA A 102 7.88 10.58 -1.06
C ALA A 102 8.72 11.51 -0.16
N SER A 103 9.95 11.86 -0.56
CA SER A 103 10.80 12.79 0.18
C SER A 103 10.26 14.21 0.13
N VAL A 104 9.74 14.64 -1.02
CA VAL A 104 9.13 15.97 -1.19
C VAL A 104 7.88 16.11 -0.31
N LEU A 105 7.02 15.09 -0.27
CA LEU A 105 5.83 15.06 0.58
C LEU A 105 6.18 15.01 2.07
N TRP A 106 7.30 14.37 2.43
CA TRP A 106 7.83 14.42 3.79
C TRP A 106 8.23 15.85 4.18
N ASP A 107 9.04 16.53 3.36
CA ASP A 107 9.45 17.92 3.59
C ASP A 107 8.23 18.86 3.68
N GLN A 108 7.20 18.61 2.86
CA GLN A 108 5.91 19.31 2.91
C GLN A 108 5.19 19.09 4.24
N ALA A 109 5.09 17.83 4.70
CA ALA A 109 4.45 17.49 5.97
C ALA A 109 5.18 18.13 7.18
N GLU A 110 6.51 18.17 7.16
CA GLU A 110 7.30 18.88 8.17
C GLU A 110 6.99 20.38 8.18
N CYS A 111 6.86 20.98 7.00
CA CYS A 111 6.47 22.38 6.86
C CYS A 111 5.06 22.64 7.43
N HIS A 112 4.07 21.79 7.14
CA HIS A 112 2.74 21.89 7.74
C HIS A 112 2.80 21.81 9.28
N ARG A 113 3.55 20.84 9.81
CA ARG A 113 3.74 20.67 11.26
C ARG A 113 4.39 21.90 11.90
N SER A 114 5.36 22.50 11.23
CA SER A 114 6.06 23.71 11.68
C SER A 114 5.09 24.90 11.76
N ILE A 115 4.30 25.13 10.71
CA ILE A 115 3.29 26.20 10.67
C ILE A 115 2.25 26.01 11.78
N SER A 116 1.73 24.79 11.96
CA SER A 116 0.73 24.51 12.99
C SER A 116 1.26 24.68 14.42
N ARG A 117 2.57 24.57 14.64
CA ARG A 117 3.21 24.75 15.96
C ARG A 117 3.70 26.17 16.21
N GLY A 118 4.01 26.91 15.14
CA GLY A 118 4.54 28.27 15.17
C GLY A 118 3.49 29.38 15.24
N GLY A 119 2.21 29.04 15.38
CA GLY A 119 1.13 30.02 15.60
C GLY A 119 1.18 30.58 17.02
N ARG A 120 2.10 31.52 17.28
CA ARG A 120 2.09 32.42 18.44
C ARG A 120 2.43 33.82 17.98
#